data_AF-A0A972Y2N4-F1
#
_entry.id   AF-A0A972Y2N4-F1
#
_cell.length_a   1.000
_cell.length_b   1.000
_cell.length_c   1.000
_cell.angle_alpha   90.00
_cell.angle_beta   90.00
_cell.angle_gamma   90.00
#
_symmetry.space_group_name_H-M   'P 1'
#
loop_
_entity.id
_entity.type
_entity.pdbx_description
1 polymer ?
#
loop_
_entity_poly.entity_id
_entity_poly.type
_entity_poly.pdbx_seq_one_letter_code
_entity_poly.pdbx_strand_id
1 'polypeptide(L)'
;MLEKLKNIRYQSVKRIQIVEVQFTSAGSVYHILQFKKTGNDIQLVELKEKVDFEAVKGISKNTPLLLAFSGKGIISKKVGSKGNYIKDIIFSASVDDFFIYELQQEFHNYVSVARKDLILSEFEQFQEEGFQVLDYSIGPFVGIHLEQILNTNKLLVRDYHLSFQENTLENFVKSTENEELEIGDTRINS
;
A
#
# COMPACT_ATOMS: atom_id res chain seq x y z
N MET A 1 -11.24 14.10 -6.00
CA MET A 1 -10.57 14.43 -4.71
C MET A 1 -9.22 13.72 -4.61
N LEU A 2 -9.18 12.41 -4.82
CA LEU A 2 -7.97 11.56 -4.72
C LEU A 2 -6.86 11.85 -5.74
N GLU A 3 -7.18 12.32 -6.94
CA GLU A 3 -6.14 12.68 -7.93
C GLU A 3 -5.25 13.86 -7.51
N LYS A 4 -5.69 14.65 -6.52
CA LYS A 4 -4.89 15.76 -5.96
C LYS A 4 -3.84 15.29 -4.95
N LEU A 5 -3.88 14.01 -4.55
CA LEU A 5 -3.07 13.46 -3.46
C LEU A 5 -1.72 12.87 -3.94
N LYS A 6 -1.65 12.38 -5.18
CA LYS A 6 -0.50 11.62 -5.72
C LYS A 6 0.83 12.39 -5.94
N ASN A 7 0.96 13.64 -5.51
CA ASN A 7 2.10 14.50 -5.89
C ASN A 7 2.58 15.49 -4.80
N ILE A 8 2.33 15.21 -3.51
CA ILE A 8 2.73 16.13 -2.43
C ILE A 8 4.24 16.01 -2.16
N ARG A 9 4.98 17.14 -2.16
CA ARG A 9 6.42 17.17 -1.84
C ARG A 9 6.67 16.97 -0.34
N TYR A 10 7.15 15.78 0.03
CA TYR A 10 7.37 15.33 1.43
C TYR A 10 8.57 15.93 2.17
N GLN A 11 9.24 16.97 1.64
CA GLN A 11 10.56 17.42 2.13
C GLN A 11 10.55 18.01 3.56
N SER A 12 9.41 18.48 4.06
CA SER A 12 9.26 19.07 5.41
C SER A 12 8.64 18.14 6.46
N VAL A 13 8.24 16.92 6.06
CA VAL A 13 7.49 16.00 6.94
C VAL A 13 8.46 15.28 7.89
N LYS A 14 8.35 15.56 9.19
CA LYS A 14 9.17 14.92 10.24
C LYS A 14 8.60 13.59 10.75
N ARG A 15 7.29 13.39 10.60
CA ARG A 15 6.58 12.18 11.00
C ARG A 15 5.55 11.83 9.94
N ILE A 16 5.46 10.55 9.62
CA ILE A 16 4.47 10.03 8.70
C ILE A 16 3.84 8.79 9.31
N GLN A 17 2.55 8.64 9.08
CA GLN A 17 1.80 7.47 9.51
C GLN A 17 1.31 6.75 8.26
N ILE A 18 1.36 5.44 8.30
CA ILE A 18 0.78 4.57 7.28
C ILE A 18 -0.24 3.71 7.99
N VAL A 19 -1.47 3.73 7.50
CA VAL A 19 -2.48 2.77 7.91
C VAL A 19 -2.80 1.90 6.72
N GLU A 20 -2.49 0.63 6.86
CA GLU A 20 -2.94 -0.37 5.92
C GLU A 20 -4.34 -0.83 6.31
N VAL A 21 -5.27 -0.75 5.36
CA VAL A 21 -6.59 -1.35 5.43
C VAL A 21 -6.52 -2.68 4.67
N GLN A 22 -6.57 -3.78 5.43
CA GLN A 22 -6.61 -5.12 4.87
C GLN A 22 -8.04 -5.65 4.90
N PHE A 23 -8.64 -5.81 3.72
CA PHE A 23 -9.98 -6.37 3.58
C PHE A 23 -9.94 -7.90 3.78
N THR A 24 -10.76 -8.41 4.68
CA THR A 24 -10.86 -9.86 4.98
C THR A 24 -12.28 -10.38 4.71
N SER A 25 -12.53 -11.66 4.96
CA SER A 25 -13.89 -12.21 4.95
C SER A 25 -14.75 -11.74 6.12
N ALA A 26 -14.15 -11.31 7.22
CA ALA A 26 -14.83 -10.89 8.45
C ALA A 26 -14.98 -9.36 8.59
N GLY A 27 -14.47 -8.60 7.62
CA GLY A 27 -14.40 -7.13 7.66
C GLY A 27 -13.00 -6.60 7.39
N SER A 28 -12.79 -5.31 7.63
CA SER A 28 -11.48 -4.66 7.52
C SER A 28 -10.68 -4.87 8.81
N VAL A 29 -9.40 -5.23 8.67
CA VAL A 29 -8.41 -5.16 9.76
C VAL A 29 -7.36 -4.13 9.40
N TYR A 30 -6.83 -3.46 10.41
CA TYR A 30 -5.91 -2.35 10.22
C TYR A 30 -4.52 -2.69 10.72
N HIS A 31 -3.52 -2.15 10.04
CA HIS A 31 -2.13 -2.19 10.49
C HIS A 31 -1.57 -0.79 10.47
N ILE A 32 -0.90 -0.41 11.55
CA ILE A 32 -0.44 0.96 11.78
C ILE A 32 1.08 0.94 11.82
N LEU A 33 1.68 1.76 10.98
CA LEU A 33 3.11 2.05 11.00
C LEU A 33 3.30 3.54 11.24
N GLN A 34 4.16 3.90 12.18
CA GLN A 34 4.56 5.30 12.37
C GLN A 34 6.05 5.43 12.20
N PHE A 35 6.46 6.36 11.34
CA PHE A 35 7.85 6.66 11.09
C PHE A 35 8.19 8.08 11.53
N LYS A 36 9.42 8.26 11.98
CA LYS A 36 10.01 9.56 12.29
C LYS A 36 11.28 9.75 11.48
N LYS A 37 11.37 10.87 10.78
CA LYS A 37 12.57 11.29 10.06
C LYS A 37 13.48 12.10 10.99
N THR A 38 14.74 11.70 11.09
CA THR A 38 15.79 12.42 11.83
C THR A 38 17.00 12.61 10.91
N GLY A 39 17.18 13.82 10.37
CA GLY A 39 18.17 14.06 9.32
C GLY A 39 17.80 13.31 8.04
N ASN A 40 18.67 12.40 7.58
CA ASN A 40 18.41 11.52 6.44
C ASN A 40 17.85 10.14 6.85
N ASP A 41 17.82 9.83 8.15
CA ASP A 41 17.39 8.52 8.63
C ASP A 41 15.88 8.49 8.87
N ILE A 42 15.26 7.35 8.56
CA ILE A 42 13.86 7.04 8.86
C ILE A 42 13.84 5.96 9.93
N GLN A 43 13.18 6.24 11.06
CA GLN A 43 13.06 5.32 12.18
C GLN A 43 11.61 4.88 12.35
N LEU A 44 11.38 3.57 12.47
CA LEU A 44 10.10 3.01 12.88
C LEU A 44 9.89 3.31 14.37
N VAL A 45 8.80 4.02 14.68
CA VAL A 45 8.43 4.42 16.05
C VAL A 45 7.37 3.50 16.62
N GLU A 46 6.45 3.05 15.78
CA GLU A 46 5.32 2.22 16.21
C GLU A 46 4.91 1.28 15.09
N LEU A 47 4.63 0.03 15.48
CA LEU A 47 4.00 -1.00 14.67
C LEU A 47 2.85 -1.59 15.47
N LYS A 48 1.64 -1.59 14.90
CA LYS A 48 0.48 -2.32 15.41
C LYS A 48 -0.11 -3.13 14.28
N GLU A 49 -0.42 -4.39 14.54
CA GLU A 49 -0.92 -5.32 13.52
C GLU A 49 -2.27 -5.88 13.90
N LYS A 50 -3.11 -6.11 12.87
CA LYS A 50 -4.43 -6.75 12.99
C LYS A 50 -5.30 -6.09 14.07
N VAL A 51 -5.30 -4.76 14.10
CA VAL A 51 -6.14 -3.98 15.02
C VAL A 51 -7.46 -3.60 14.37
N ASP A 52 -8.43 -3.19 15.19
CA ASP A 52 -9.68 -2.61 14.73
C ASP A 52 -9.54 -1.11 14.45
N PHE A 53 -10.62 -0.50 13.96
CA PHE A 53 -10.63 0.93 13.66
C PHE A 53 -10.59 1.81 14.93
N GLU A 54 -11.00 1.30 16.09
CA GLU A 54 -10.89 2.06 17.35
C GLU A 54 -9.42 2.31 17.72
N ALA A 55 -8.54 1.33 17.48
CA ALA A 55 -7.10 1.54 17.63
C ALA A 55 -6.55 2.60 16.66
N VAL A 56 -7.11 2.69 15.43
CA VAL A 56 -6.74 3.70 14.44
C VAL A 56 -7.13 5.10 14.94
N LYS A 57 -8.31 5.27 15.54
CA LYS A 57 -8.74 6.57 16.12
C LYS A 57 -7.78 7.12 17.17
N GLY A 58 -7.00 6.26 17.81
CA GLY A 58 -5.98 6.63 18.80
C GLY A 58 -4.72 7.29 18.22
N ILE A 59 -4.53 7.30 16.90
CA ILE A 59 -3.32 7.89 16.28
C ILE A 59 -3.48 9.41 16.07
N SER A 60 -2.36 10.12 15.98
CA SER A 60 -2.36 11.59 15.83
C SER A 60 -2.96 12.06 14.49
N LYS A 61 -4.09 12.77 14.57
CA LYS A 61 -4.78 13.43 13.44
C LYS A 61 -3.99 14.61 12.83
N ASN A 62 -3.00 15.13 13.56
CA ASN A 62 -2.11 16.22 13.11
C ASN A 62 -0.91 15.71 12.30
N THR A 63 -0.75 14.38 12.18
CA THR A 63 0.31 13.78 11.38
C THR A 63 -0.27 13.36 10.03
N PRO A 64 0.43 13.65 8.92
CA PRO A 64 0.12 13.07 7.61
C PRO A 64 -0.12 11.57 7.64
N LEU A 65 -1.23 11.14 7.04
CA LEU A 65 -1.59 9.74 6.90
C LEU A 65 -1.51 9.29 5.44
N LEU A 66 -0.81 8.19 5.20
CA LEU A 66 -0.87 7.43 3.95
C LEU A 66 -1.77 6.20 4.17
N LEU A 67 -2.66 5.92 3.23
CA LEU A 67 -3.45 4.70 3.23
C LEU A 67 -2.84 3.65 2.31
N ALA A 68 -2.81 2.40 2.75
CA ALA A 68 -2.48 1.27 1.90
C ALA A 68 -3.65 0.29 1.90
N PHE A 69 -4.13 -0.11 0.73
CA PHE A 69 -5.26 -1.03 0.62
C PHE A 69 -4.78 -2.40 0.16
N SER A 70 -5.10 -3.45 0.91
CA SER A 70 -4.72 -4.83 0.60
C SER A 70 -5.86 -5.82 0.88
N GLY A 71 -5.67 -7.08 0.49
CA GLY A 71 -6.59 -8.16 0.84
C GLY A 71 -7.72 -8.40 -0.17
N LYS A 72 -8.85 -8.91 0.34
CA LYS A 72 -9.99 -9.39 -0.45
C LYS A 72 -10.63 -8.26 -1.25
N GLY A 73 -10.99 -8.55 -2.50
CA GLY A 73 -11.61 -7.57 -3.40
C GLY A 73 -10.61 -6.69 -4.16
N ILE A 74 -9.32 -6.85 -3.89
CA ILE A 74 -8.23 -6.24 -4.66
C ILE A 74 -7.59 -7.30 -5.55
N ILE A 75 -7.46 -6.97 -6.84
CA ILE A 75 -6.83 -7.84 -7.83
C ILE A 75 -5.53 -7.17 -8.27
N SER A 76 -4.40 -7.82 -8.02
CA SER A 76 -3.08 -7.38 -8.48
C SER A 76 -2.57 -8.32 -9.58
N LYS A 77 -2.09 -7.77 -10.70
CA LYS A 77 -1.58 -8.52 -11.85
C LYS A 77 -0.36 -7.85 -12.49
N LYS A 78 0.54 -8.67 -13.03
CA LYS A 78 1.55 -8.26 -14.02
C LYS A 78 0.90 -8.30 -15.40
N VAL A 79 1.05 -7.23 -16.17
CA VAL A 79 0.48 -7.09 -17.51
C VAL A 79 1.54 -6.57 -18.48
N GLY A 80 1.31 -6.73 -19.79
CA GLY A 80 2.19 -6.13 -20.79
C GLY A 80 2.13 -4.60 -20.73
N SER A 81 3.25 -3.92 -21.01
CA SER A 81 3.31 -2.44 -21.01
C SER A 81 2.51 -1.78 -22.15
N LYS A 82 1.98 -2.57 -23.10
CA LYS A 82 1.19 -2.11 -24.25
C LYS A 82 -0.14 -2.88 -24.33
N GLY A 83 -1.19 -2.20 -24.77
CA GLY A 83 -2.53 -2.78 -24.97
C GLY A 83 -3.57 -2.32 -23.94
N ASN A 84 -4.81 -2.80 -24.08
CA ASN A 84 -5.93 -2.44 -23.20
C ASN A 84 -6.12 -3.47 -22.07
N TYR A 85 -5.05 -3.72 -21.32
CA TYR A 85 -4.99 -4.77 -20.29
C TYR A 85 -6.03 -4.58 -19.18
N ILE A 86 -6.46 -3.35 -18.91
CA ILE A 86 -7.48 -3.07 -17.88
C ILE A 86 -8.77 -3.83 -18.15
N LYS A 87 -9.21 -3.91 -19.41
CA LYS A 87 -10.43 -4.65 -19.79
C LYS A 87 -10.32 -6.15 -19.50
N ASP A 88 -9.13 -6.70 -19.63
CA ASP A 88 -8.84 -8.12 -19.34
C ASP A 88 -8.85 -8.42 -17.83
N ILE A 89 -8.64 -7.39 -16.99
CA ILE A 89 -8.68 -7.53 -15.53
C ILE A 89 -10.11 -7.38 -15.00
N ILE A 90 -10.88 -6.41 -15.50
CA ILE A 90 -12.22 -6.08 -14.97
C ILE A 90 -13.37 -6.80 -15.70
N PHE A 91 -13.08 -7.71 -16.63
CA PHE A 91 -14.04 -8.62 -17.28
C PHE A 91 -15.31 -7.93 -17.82
N SER A 92 -15.15 -6.83 -18.56
CA SER A 92 -16.25 -6.02 -19.14
C SER A 92 -17.08 -5.20 -18.16
N ALA A 93 -16.73 -5.15 -16.87
CA ALA A 93 -17.29 -4.17 -15.96
C ALA A 93 -16.89 -2.74 -16.39
N SER A 94 -17.66 -1.73 -15.95
CA SER A 94 -17.32 -0.34 -16.24
C SER A 94 -16.01 0.03 -15.56
N VAL A 95 -15.05 0.55 -16.32
CA VAL A 95 -13.77 1.07 -15.77
C VAL A 95 -14.03 2.14 -14.71
N ASP A 96 -15.11 2.90 -14.87
CA ASP A 96 -15.49 3.98 -13.96
C ASP A 96 -15.89 3.48 -12.56
N ASP A 97 -16.13 2.18 -12.37
CA ASP A 97 -16.46 1.59 -11.08
C ASP A 97 -15.22 1.15 -10.29
N PHE A 98 -14.02 1.31 -10.85
CA PHE A 98 -12.78 0.83 -10.24
C PHE A 98 -11.77 1.96 -9.98
N PHE A 99 -11.02 1.80 -8.89
CA PHE A 99 -9.69 2.41 -8.80
C PHE A 99 -8.68 1.49 -9.47
N ILE A 100 -7.79 2.12 -10.23
CA ILE A 100 -6.68 1.47 -10.91
C ILE A 100 -5.41 2.11 -10.36
N TYR A 101 -4.55 1.28 -9.77
CA TYR A 101 -3.23 1.67 -9.30
C TYR A 101 -2.19 0.98 -10.16
N GLU A 102 -1.39 1.76 -10.87
CA GLU A 102 -0.44 1.26 -11.85
C GLU A 102 0.98 1.64 -11.48
N LEU A 103 1.85 0.64 -11.49
CA LEU A 103 3.29 0.80 -11.51
C LEU A 103 3.75 0.48 -12.93
N GLN A 104 4.15 1.52 -13.66
CA GLN A 104 4.59 1.40 -15.05
C GLN A 104 6.09 1.09 -15.12
N GLN A 105 6.47 0.13 -15.95
CA GLN A 105 7.86 -0.14 -16.31
C GLN A 105 8.00 -0.41 -17.81
N GLU A 106 9.23 -0.50 -18.30
CA GLU A 106 9.54 -0.53 -19.74
C GLU A 106 8.83 -1.69 -20.48
N PHE A 107 8.90 -2.91 -19.94
CA PHE A 107 8.38 -4.11 -20.61
C PHE A 107 7.05 -4.62 -20.04
N HIS A 108 6.77 -4.33 -18.77
CA HIS A 108 5.59 -4.79 -18.06
C HIS A 108 5.07 -3.70 -17.13
N ASN A 109 3.76 -3.71 -16.88
CA ASN A 109 3.16 -2.91 -15.82
C ASN A 109 2.68 -3.85 -14.71
N TYR A 110 2.64 -3.34 -13.49
CA TYR A 110 1.94 -3.97 -12.38
C TYR A 110 0.72 -3.15 -12.04
N VAL A 111 -0.43 -3.81 -11.99
CA VAL A 111 -1.71 -3.14 -11.82
C VAL A 111 -2.43 -3.77 -10.65
N SER A 112 -2.90 -2.94 -9.74
CA SER A 112 -3.90 -3.31 -8.74
C SER A 112 -5.22 -2.63 -9.05
N VAL A 113 -6.30 -3.39 -9.04
CA VAL A 113 -7.66 -2.85 -9.18
C VAL A 113 -8.51 -3.20 -7.98
N ALA A 114 -9.36 -2.27 -7.58
CA ALA A 114 -10.35 -2.42 -6.52
C ALA A 114 -11.61 -1.66 -6.92
N ARG A 115 -12.79 -2.14 -6.50
CA ARG A 115 -14.02 -1.37 -6.72
C ARG A 115 -13.96 -0.05 -5.94
N LYS A 116 -14.50 1.02 -6.52
CA LYS A 116 -14.48 2.36 -5.90
C LYS A 116 -15.24 2.40 -4.59
N ASP A 117 -16.41 1.75 -4.53
CA ASP A 117 -17.25 1.67 -3.33
C ASP A 117 -16.47 1.15 -2.11
N LEU A 118 -15.72 0.06 -2.28
CA LEU A 118 -14.88 -0.56 -1.25
C LEU A 118 -13.80 0.39 -0.71
N ILE A 119 -13.17 1.16 -1.58
CA ILE A 119 -12.08 2.08 -1.20
C ILE A 119 -12.64 3.38 -0.63
N LEU A 120 -13.70 3.92 -1.24
CA LEU A 120 -14.31 5.19 -0.83
C LEU A 120 -14.94 5.10 0.56
N SER A 121 -15.57 3.97 0.92
CA SER A 121 -16.15 3.79 2.25
C SER A 121 -15.11 3.94 3.36
N GLU A 122 -13.89 3.43 3.14
CA GLU A 122 -12.80 3.60 4.09
C GLU A 122 -12.32 5.06 4.10
N PHE A 123 -12.11 5.68 2.94
CA PHE A 123 -11.74 7.10 2.88
C PHE A 123 -12.72 7.99 3.64
N GLU A 124 -14.02 7.78 3.47
CA GLU A 124 -15.08 8.50 4.17
C GLU A 124 -14.93 8.31 5.68
N GLN A 125 -14.73 7.07 6.15
CA GLN A 125 -14.52 6.77 7.56
C GLN A 125 -13.30 7.50 8.16
N PHE A 126 -12.17 7.53 7.45
CA PHE A 126 -10.98 8.28 7.89
C PHE A 126 -11.22 9.80 7.88
N GLN A 127 -11.96 10.31 6.90
CA GLN A 127 -12.27 11.75 6.81
C GLN A 127 -13.25 12.22 7.88
N GLU A 128 -14.27 11.43 8.19
CA GLU A 128 -15.21 11.70 9.28
C GLU A 128 -14.50 11.77 10.64
N GLU A 129 -13.48 10.93 10.82
CA GLU A 129 -12.60 10.99 11.99
C GLU A 129 -11.58 12.14 11.95
N GLY A 130 -11.54 12.94 10.89
CA GLY A 130 -10.68 14.13 10.79
C GLY A 130 -9.22 13.82 10.47
N PHE A 131 -8.92 12.65 9.89
CA PHE A 131 -7.58 12.36 9.39
C PHE A 131 -7.25 13.15 8.11
N GLN A 132 -6.02 13.64 8.03
CA GLN A 132 -5.48 14.24 6.82
C GLN A 132 -4.79 13.17 5.96
N VAL A 133 -5.58 12.49 5.12
CA VAL A 133 -5.04 11.52 4.17
C VAL A 133 -4.32 12.24 3.04
N LEU A 134 -2.99 12.05 2.95
CA LEU A 134 -2.14 12.71 1.97
C LEU A 134 -2.00 11.94 0.66
N ASP A 135 -1.99 10.61 0.71
CA ASP A 135 -1.88 9.75 -0.46
C ASP A 135 -2.33 8.32 -0.14
N TYR A 136 -2.44 7.49 -1.16
CA TYR A 136 -2.83 6.10 -1.02
C TYR A 136 -2.18 5.17 -2.04
N SER A 137 -2.10 3.89 -1.67
CA SER A 137 -1.65 2.81 -2.52
C SER A 137 -2.65 1.65 -2.52
N ILE A 138 -2.70 0.88 -3.60
CA ILE A 138 -3.56 -0.30 -3.73
C ILE A 138 -2.71 -1.51 -4.12
N GLY A 139 -2.87 -2.59 -3.38
CA GLY A 139 -2.10 -3.82 -3.51
C GLY A 139 -0.64 -3.66 -3.07
N PRO A 140 0.22 -4.65 -3.39
CA PRO A 140 1.54 -4.78 -2.76
C PRO A 140 2.61 -3.85 -3.35
N PHE A 141 2.31 -3.11 -4.42
CA PHE A 141 3.34 -2.44 -5.22
C PHE A 141 3.95 -1.18 -4.58
N VAL A 142 3.46 -0.74 -3.42
CA VAL A 142 4.13 0.31 -2.63
C VAL A 142 5.55 -0.08 -2.23
N GLY A 143 5.82 -1.39 -2.10
CA GLY A 143 7.13 -1.92 -1.75
C GLY A 143 8.26 -1.52 -2.70
N ILE A 144 7.98 -1.13 -3.95
CA ILE A 144 9.03 -0.68 -4.88
C ILE A 144 9.74 0.59 -4.40
N HIS A 145 9.02 1.48 -3.72
CA HIS A 145 9.62 2.70 -3.17
C HIS A 145 10.49 2.43 -1.94
N LEU A 146 10.30 1.26 -1.31
CA LEU A 146 11.07 0.85 -0.14
C LEU A 146 12.35 0.12 -0.53
N GLU A 147 12.43 -0.51 -1.70
CA GLU A 147 13.65 -1.21 -2.15
C GLU A 147 14.87 -0.28 -2.17
N GLN A 148 14.75 0.90 -2.78
CA GLN A 148 15.84 1.88 -2.86
C GLN A 148 16.29 2.38 -1.48
N ILE A 149 15.41 2.30 -0.48
CA ILE A 149 15.68 2.72 0.90
C ILE A 149 16.31 1.58 1.69
N LEU A 150 15.87 0.35 1.46
CA LEU A 150 16.24 -0.85 2.22
C LEU A 150 17.42 -1.60 1.63
N ASN A 151 17.84 -1.29 0.39
CA ASN A 151 18.95 -1.92 -0.32
C ASN A 151 18.84 -3.47 -0.35
N THR A 152 17.64 -3.98 -0.66
CA THR A 152 17.33 -5.42 -0.69
C THR A 152 16.72 -5.82 -2.04
N ASN A 153 17.07 -7.01 -2.54
CA ASN A 153 16.50 -7.55 -3.78
C ASN A 153 15.19 -8.33 -3.57
N LYS A 154 14.78 -8.54 -2.32
CA LYS A 154 13.52 -9.20 -1.96
C LYS A 154 12.83 -8.44 -0.85
N LEU A 155 11.52 -8.30 -0.97
CA LEU A 155 10.70 -7.68 0.06
C LEU A 155 9.43 -8.49 0.25
N LEU A 156 9.17 -8.91 1.49
CA LEU A 156 7.89 -9.46 1.86
C LEU A 156 6.95 -8.32 2.24
N VAL A 157 5.97 -8.05 1.39
CA VAL A 157 4.89 -7.09 1.64
C VAL A 157 3.63 -7.88 1.93
N ARG A 158 3.36 -8.13 3.22
CA ARG A 158 2.28 -9.01 3.68
C ARG A 158 2.38 -10.37 3.03
N ASP A 159 1.30 -10.83 2.41
CA ASP A 159 1.24 -12.10 1.72
C ASP A 159 1.89 -12.02 0.33
N TYR A 160 2.79 -11.07 0.04
CA TYR A 160 3.40 -10.93 -1.28
C TYR A 160 4.92 -10.86 -1.20
N HIS A 161 5.57 -11.81 -1.86
CA HIS A 161 7.00 -11.75 -2.16
C HIS A 161 7.22 -10.90 -3.38
N LEU A 162 7.88 -9.77 -3.20
CA LEU A 162 8.35 -8.89 -4.28
C LEU A 162 9.82 -9.21 -4.55
N SER A 163 10.16 -9.46 -5.81
CA SER A 163 11.54 -9.70 -6.25
C SER A 163 11.99 -8.57 -7.17
N PHE A 164 13.16 -7.99 -6.89
CA PHE A 164 13.70 -6.83 -7.59
C PHE A 164 15.03 -7.15 -8.29
N GLN A 165 15.22 -6.57 -9.46
CA GLN A 165 16.47 -6.57 -10.21
C GLN A 165 16.74 -5.15 -10.73
N GLU A 166 17.92 -4.60 -10.44
CA GLU A 166 18.34 -3.28 -10.94
C GLU A 166 17.33 -2.14 -10.65
N ASN A 167 16.74 -2.11 -9.44
CA ASN A 167 15.66 -1.20 -9.02
C ASN A 167 14.32 -1.37 -9.76
N THR A 168 14.12 -2.51 -10.43
CA THR A 168 12.87 -2.84 -11.11
C THR A 168 12.21 -4.05 -10.46
N LEU A 169 10.89 -4.00 -10.25
CA LEU A 169 10.11 -5.17 -9.81
C LEU A 169 10.08 -6.23 -10.92
N GLU A 170 10.79 -7.33 -10.72
CA GLU A 170 10.87 -8.44 -11.68
C GLU A 170 9.64 -9.36 -11.57
N ASN A 171 9.20 -9.62 -10.34
CA ASN A 171 8.11 -10.53 -10.05
C ASN A 171 7.39 -10.21 -8.73
N PHE A 172 6.12 -10.61 -8.63
CA PHE A 172 5.38 -10.65 -7.37
C PHE A 172 4.62 -11.98 -7.26
N VAL A 173 4.76 -12.64 -6.12
CA VAL A 173 4.09 -13.93 -5.85
C VAL A 173 3.34 -13.80 -4.54
N LYS A 174 2.08 -14.23 -4.53
CA LYS A 174 1.34 -14.31 -3.27
C LYS A 174 1.91 -15.47 -2.44
N SER A 175 2.45 -15.17 -1.26
CA SER A 175 2.89 -16.16 -0.28
C SER A 175 1.73 -17.08 0.07
N THR A 176 2.01 -18.38 0.08
CA THR A 176 1.02 -19.42 0.33
C THR A 176 0.93 -19.85 1.80
N GLU A 177 1.75 -19.32 2.72
CA GLU A 177 1.70 -19.62 4.15
C GLU A 177 2.46 -18.56 5.00
N ASN A 178 2.24 -18.57 6.33
CA ASN A 178 2.80 -17.63 7.33
C ASN A 178 4.35 -17.56 7.26
N GLU A 179 4.89 -16.60 6.50
CA GLU A 179 6.33 -16.34 6.46
C GLU A 179 6.62 -14.99 7.16
N GLU A 180 7.70 -14.98 7.96
CA GLU A 180 8.13 -13.87 8.80
C GLU A 180 8.44 -12.60 7.99
N LEU A 181 8.04 -11.45 8.54
CA LEU A 181 8.25 -10.14 7.91
C LEU A 181 9.73 -9.73 8.03
N GLU A 182 10.50 -9.82 6.94
CA GLU A 182 11.86 -9.25 6.85
C GLU A 182 11.81 -7.87 6.18
N ILE A 183 12.15 -6.82 6.94
CA ILE A 183 12.37 -5.45 6.45
C ILE A 183 13.87 -5.15 6.56
N GLY A 184 14.60 -5.26 5.44
CA GLY A 184 16.06 -5.15 5.44
C GLY A 184 16.68 -6.24 6.32
N ASP A 185 17.61 -5.88 7.21
CA ASP A 185 18.21 -6.80 8.19
C ASP A 185 17.32 -7.05 9.44
N THR A 186 16.13 -6.43 9.50
CA THR A 186 15.26 -6.52 10.68
C THR A 186 14.20 -7.59 10.46
N ARG A 187 14.24 -8.63 11.30
CA ARG A 187 13.18 -9.63 11.43
C ARG A 187 12.12 -9.12 12.40
N ILE A 188 10.88 -9.03 11.95
CA ILE A 188 9.73 -8.75 12.80
C ILE A 188 8.95 -10.06 12.94
N ASN A 189 9.08 -10.70 14.10
CA ASN A 189 8.31 -11.89 14.43
C ASN A 189 6.87 -11.46 14.75
N SER A 190 5.92 -11.99 13.99
CA SER A 190 4.48 -11.95 14.26
C SER A 190 4.07 -12.96 15.33
#